data_AF-A0A7Y0PAK7-F1
#
_entry.id   AF-A0A7Y0PAK7-F1
#
_cell.length_a   1.000
_cell.length_b   1.000
_cell.length_c   1.000
_cell.angle_alpha   90.00
_cell.angle_beta   90.00
_cell.angle_gamma   90.00
#
_symmetry.space_group_name_H-M   'P 1'
#
loop_
_entity.id
_entity.type
_entity.pdbx_description
1 polymer ?
#
loop_
_entity_poly.entity_id
_entity_poly.type
_entity_poly.pdbx_seq_one_letter_code
_entity_poly.pdbx_strand_id
1 'polypeptide(L)'
;MQGAGHAFGFANPLLYRTGTAIHDLTPVNPANPPIVVGDQASGAASDPDALIKLGENSTLASRSGYDDATGLGAAGPSFVGALMRP
;
A
#
# COMPACT_ATOMS: atom_id res chain seq x y z
N MET A 1 -21.50 6.48 -12.51
CA MET A 1 -22.18 7.31 -11.50
C MET A 1 -21.16 7.73 -10.46
N GLN A 2 -21.05 9.02 -10.15
CA GLN A 2 -20.20 9.50 -9.07
C GLN A 2 -20.88 9.20 -7.73
N GLY A 3 -20.19 8.53 -6.83
CA GLY A 3 -20.83 7.84 -5.72
C GLY A 3 -21.40 8.71 -4.60
N ALA A 4 -20.68 9.76 -4.23
CA ALA A 4 -21.06 10.67 -3.14
C ALA A 4 -21.89 11.87 -3.62
N GLY A 5 -22.01 12.09 -4.93
CA GLY A 5 -22.70 13.27 -5.50
C GLY A 5 -21.99 14.62 -5.26
N HIS A 6 -20.87 14.65 -4.53
CA HIS A 6 -20.03 15.82 -4.32
C HIS A 6 -18.55 15.41 -4.18
N ALA A 7 -17.65 16.40 -4.27
CA ALA A 7 -16.23 16.20 -3.99
C ALA A 7 -15.97 16.13 -2.47
N PHE A 8 -15.05 15.26 -2.05
CA PHE A 8 -14.62 15.16 -0.64
C PHE A 8 -13.55 16.19 -0.25
N GLY A 9 -12.86 16.79 -1.23
CA GLY A 9 -11.76 17.72 -0.96
C GLY A 9 -10.58 17.04 -0.24
N PHE A 10 -10.08 17.68 0.82
CA PHE A 10 -9.00 17.13 1.65
C PHE A 10 -9.51 15.96 2.50
N ALA A 11 -9.35 14.74 1.98
CA ALA A 11 -9.96 13.53 2.54
C ALA A 11 -9.15 12.87 3.68
N ASN A 12 -7.89 13.26 3.94
CA ASN A 12 -7.07 12.60 4.97
C ASN A 12 -7.80 12.47 6.32
N PRO A 13 -8.40 13.55 6.89
CA PRO A 13 -9.08 13.43 8.19
C PRO A 13 -10.28 12.49 8.18
N LEU A 14 -10.92 12.29 7.02
CA LEU A 14 -12.02 11.33 6.84
C LEU A 14 -11.47 9.90 6.78
N LEU A 15 -10.41 9.67 6.01
CA LEU A 15 -9.79 8.36 5.81
C LEU A 15 -9.25 7.79 7.13
N TYR A 16 -8.54 8.61 7.91
CA TYR A 16 -7.96 8.19 9.20
C TYR A 16 -9.01 8.00 10.31
N ARG A 17 -10.25 8.47 10.13
CA ARG A 17 -11.36 8.19 11.06
C ARG A 17 -12.14 6.94 10.70
N THR A 18 -12.34 6.68 9.42
CA THR A 18 -13.24 5.62 8.94
C THR A 18 -12.56 4.26 8.92
N GLY A 19 -11.29 4.17 8.53
CA GLY A 19 -10.35 3.04 8.70
C GLY A 19 -10.74 1.63 8.21
N THR A 20 -12.02 1.38 7.89
CA THR A 20 -12.62 0.03 7.84
C THR A 20 -12.78 -0.52 6.42
N ALA A 21 -12.63 0.32 5.39
CA ALA A 21 -12.76 -0.09 3.99
C ALA A 21 -11.45 0.01 3.20
N ILE A 22 -10.35 0.20 3.92
CA ILE A 22 -8.99 0.08 3.40
C ILE A 22 -8.46 -1.28 3.85
N HIS A 23 -7.95 -2.05 2.90
CA HIS A 23 -7.34 -3.34 3.15
C HIS A 23 -5.94 -3.12 3.73
N ASP A 24 -5.77 -3.47 5.01
CA ASP A 24 -4.49 -3.44 5.71
C ASP A 24 -3.47 -4.37 5.04
N LEU A 25 -2.33 -3.81 4.65
CA LEU A 25 -1.25 -4.54 3.99
C LEU A 25 -0.25 -5.02 5.04
N THR A 26 -0.48 -6.22 5.56
CA THR A 26 0.38 -6.83 6.59
C THR A 26 1.72 -7.34 6.05
N PRO A 27 2.70 -7.63 6.93
CA PRO A 27 3.97 -8.25 6.54
C PRO A 27 3.78 -9.49 5.66
N VAL A 28 4.71 -9.69 4.73
CA VAL A 28 4.71 -10.84 3.84
C VAL A 28 4.74 -12.12 4.68
N ASN A 29 3.79 -13.02 4.40
CA ASN A 29 3.78 -14.34 5.01
C ASN A 29 4.97 -15.14 4.47
N PRO A 30 5.90 -15.63 5.32
CA PRO A 30 7.06 -16.40 4.84
C PRO A 30 6.70 -17.67 4.06
N ALA A 31 5.49 -18.22 4.27
CA ALA A 31 4.96 -19.35 3.49
C ALA A 31 4.52 -18.97 2.07
N ASN A 32 4.35 -17.67 1.79
CA ASN A 32 4.01 -17.10 0.49
C ASN A 32 5.07 -16.03 0.14
N PRO A 33 6.20 -16.43 -0.45
CA PRO A 33 7.36 -15.56 -0.59
C PRO A 33 7.06 -14.30 -1.43
N PRO A 34 7.75 -13.19 -1.14
CA PRO A 34 7.52 -11.93 -1.84
C PRO A 34 7.89 -12.03 -3.32
N ILE A 35 7.29 -11.13 -4.13
CA ILE A 35 7.70 -10.96 -5.52
C ILE A 35 9.16 -10.50 -5.56
N VAL A 36 9.97 -11.23 -6.33
CA VAL A 36 11.37 -10.91 -6.59
C VAL A 36 11.44 -10.20 -7.94
N VAL A 37 12.00 -8.99 -7.94
CA VAL A 37 12.26 -8.22 -9.16
C VAL A 37 13.76 -8.11 -9.34
N GLY A 38 14.24 -8.37 -10.56
CA GLY A 38 15.63 -8.10 -10.93
C GLY A 38 15.78 -6.61 -11.20
N ASP A 39 16.72 -5.97 -10.51
CA ASP A 39 17.16 -4.63 -10.83
C ASP A 39 18.35 -4.72 -11.79
N GLN A 40 18.22 -4.11 -12.96
CA GLN A 40 19.33 -3.87 -13.86
C GLN A 40 19.86 -2.49 -13.49
N ALA A 41 20.95 -2.45 -12.73
CA ALA A 41 21.53 -1.19 -12.27
C ALA A 41 21.68 -0.23 -13.46
N SER A 42 21.01 0.92 -13.38
CA SER A 42 20.97 1.87 -14.49
C SER A 42 22.36 2.49 -14.68
N GLY A 43 23.13 1.97 -15.62
CA GLY A 43 24.21 2.69 -16.29
C GLY A 43 25.61 2.67 -15.65
N ALA A 44 25.84 1.93 -14.55
CA ALA A 44 27.19 1.68 -14.05
C ALA A 44 27.54 0.21 -14.28
N ALA A 45 28.48 -0.06 -15.19
CA ALA A 45 28.94 -1.41 -15.58
C ALA A 45 29.61 -2.24 -14.45
N SER A 46 29.40 -1.85 -13.20
CA SER A 46 30.07 -2.38 -12.01
C SER A 46 29.13 -2.65 -10.84
N ASP A 47 27.82 -2.50 -11.00
CA ASP A 47 26.85 -2.88 -9.97
C ASP A 47 26.21 -4.22 -10.37
N PRO A 48 26.39 -5.30 -9.58
CA PRO A 48 25.87 -6.62 -9.95
C PRO A 48 24.34 -6.59 -10.03
N ASP A 49 23.78 -7.42 -10.91
CA ASP A 49 22.34 -7.69 -10.96
C ASP A 49 21.82 -7.95 -9.54
N ALA A 50 20.97 -7.06 -9.03
CA ALA A 50 20.45 -7.16 -7.68
C ALA A 50 19.06 -7.79 -7.71
N LEU A 51 18.83 -8.76 -6.83
CA LEU A 51 17.49 -9.27 -6.58
C LEU A 51 16.85 -8.48 -5.44
N ILE A 52 15.77 -7.75 -5.76
CA ILE A 52 14.99 -7.02 -4.77
C ILE A 52 13.75 -7.84 -4.42
N LYS A 53 13.64 -8.20 -3.15
CA LYS A 53 12.40 -8.75 -2.58
C LYS A 53 11.52 -7.61 -2.08
N LEU A 54 10.38 -7.41 -2.72
CA LEU A 54 9.45 -6.37 -2.31
C LEU A 54 8.91 -6.66 -0.90
N GLY A 55 9.02 -5.68 0.00
CA GLY A 55 8.57 -5.79 1.38
C GLY A 55 9.57 -6.38 2.39
N GLU A 56 10.75 -6.86 1.94
CA GLU A 56 11.80 -7.38 2.84
C GLU A 56 13.08 -6.53 2.84
N ASN A 57 13.47 -5.98 1.68
CA ASN A 57 14.77 -5.33 1.51
C ASN A 57 14.76 -3.80 1.72
N SER A 58 13.68 -3.25 2.26
CA SER A 58 13.50 -1.79 2.47
C SER A 58 13.69 -1.40 3.94
N THR A 59 14.04 -0.15 4.21
CA THR A 59 14.03 0.43 5.56
C THR A 59 12.62 0.72 6.09
N LEU A 60 11.63 0.72 5.20
CA LEU A 60 10.21 0.82 5.53
C LEU A 60 9.60 -0.60 5.55
N ALA A 61 9.08 -0.99 6.71
CA ALA A 61 8.42 -2.28 6.91
C ALA A 61 6.90 -2.08 7.05
N SER A 62 6.11 -2.94 6.42
CA SER A 62 4.68 -2.98 6.69
C SER A 62 4.40 -3.55 8.08
N ARG A 63 3.28 -3.14 8.69
CA ARG A 63 2.80 -3.71 9.96
C ARG A 63 1.28 -3.69 9.98
N SER A 64 0.67 -4.38 10.94
CA SER A 64 -0.78 -4.27 11.07
C SER A 64 -1.19 -2.85 11.46
N GLY A 65 -2.21 -2.34 10.78
CA GLY A 65 -2.72 -0.98 10.92
C GLY A 65 -1.87 0.03 10.16
N TYR A 66 -1.81 1.27 10.66
CA TYR A 66 -1.04 2.30 9.97
C TYR A 66 0.46 2.01 10.00
N ASP A 67 1.11 2.04 8.83
CA ASP A 67 2.57 2.01 8.71
C ASP A 67 3.11 3.03 7.70
N ASP A 68 4.41 3.28 7.78
CA ASP A 68 5.08 4.29 6.97
C ASP A 68 5.36 3.81 5.53
N ALA A 69 5.16 2.53 5.24
CA ALA A 69 5.36 1.95 3.92
C ALA A 69 4.07 2.01 3.06
N THR A 70 2.92 1.76 3.68
CA THR A 70 1.63 1.53 3.02
C THR A 70 0.52 2.46 3.53
N GLY A 71 0.79 3.27 4.55
CA GLY A 71 -0.22 4.12 5.18
C GLY A 71 -1.29 3.28 5.85
N LEU A 72 -2.56 3.48 5.45
CA LEU A 72 -3.68 2.65 5.91
C LEU A 72 -3.82 1.35 5.10
N GLY A 73 -3.04 1.17 4.03
CA GLY A 73 -3.13 0.05 3.09
C GLY A 73 -3.81 0.41 1.76
N ALA A 74 -4.45 -0.58 1.13
CA ALA A 74 -4.99 -0.45 -0.23
C ALA A 74 -6.53 -0.30 -0.24
N ALA A 75 -7.05 0.64 -1.05
CA ALA A 75 -8.49 0.78 -1.24
C ALA A 75 -9.08 -0.45 -1.97
N GLY A 76 -10.00 -1.15 -1.31
CA GLY A 76 -10.68 -2.32 -1.87
C GLY A 76 -11.99 -1.97 -2.61
N PRO A 77 -12.68 -2.96 -3.21
CA PRO A 77 -13.93 -2.72 -3.93
C PRO A 77 -15.05 -2.10 -3.07
N SER A 78 -15.03 -2.34 -1.76
CA SER A 78 -15.99 -1.76 -0.79
C SER A 78 -15.66 -0.32 -0.38
N PHE A 79 -14.48 0.20 -0.74
CA PHE A 79 -14.00 1.53 -0.34
C PHE A 79 -14.98 2.65 -0.68
N VAL A 80 -15.46 2.65 -1.93
CA VAL A 80 -16.40 3.65 -2.42
C VAL A 80 -17.72 3.59 -1.65
N GLY A 81 -18.23 2.38 -1.38
CA GLY A 81 -19.47 2.18 -0.60
C GLY A 81 -19.34 2.63 0.85
N ALA A 82 -18.17 2.45 1.46
CA ALA A 82 -17.92 2.91 2.82
C ALA A 82 -17.83 4.44 2.92
N LEU A 83 -17.27 5.10 1.90
CA LEU A 83 -17.21 6.57 1.83
C LEU A 83 -18.58 7.24 1.55
N MET A 84 -19.57 6.47 1.08
CA MET A 84 -20.93 6.96 0.86
C MET A 84 -21.80 6.92 2.12
N ARG A 85 -21.38 6.21 3.19
CA ARG A 85 -22.16 6.09 4.42
C ARG A 85 -21.85 7.28 5.34
N PRO A 86 -22.90 7.99 5.84
CA PRO A 86 -22.73 9.13 6.74
C PRO A 86 -22.08 8.75 8.07
#